data_AF-A0ABD5WDF5-F1
#
_entry.id   AF-A0ABD5WDF5-F1
#
_cell.length_a   1.000
_cell.length_b   1.000
_cell.length_c   1.000
_cell.angle_alpha   90.00
_cell.angle_beta   90.00
_cell.angle_gamma   90.00
#
_symmetry.space_group_name_H-M   'P 1'
#
loop_
_entity.id
_entity.type
_entity.pdbx_description
1 polymer ?
#
loop_
_entity_poly.entity_id
_entity_poly.type
_entity_poly.pdbx_seq_one_letter_code
_entity_poly.pdbx_strand_id
1 'polypeptide(L)' 'MGFLDSFGALASSVIASIVLLVFAILSFFITVFIVQVGAGLAGYSPTGDFIVLSAAILATGAIVAGATPLSGLSGITE' A
#
# COMPACT_ATOMS: atom_id res chain seq x y z
N MET A 1 32.31 -7.55 -5.68
CA MET A 1 30.95 -7.90 -5.24
C MET A 1 30.91 -9.41 -5.13
N GLY A 2 31.22 -9.94 -3.95
CA GLY A 2 31.27 -11.39 -3.74
C GLY A 2 29.88 -12.00 -3.86
N PHE A 3 29.81 -13.29 -4.21
CA PHE A 3 28.56 -14.04 -4.26
C PHE A 3 27.77 -13.97 -2.93
N LEU A 4 28.49 -13.87 -1.80
CA LEU A 4 27.91 -13.70 -0.46
C LEU A 4 27.25 -12.32 -0.26
N ASP A 5 27.80 -11.26 -0.87
CA ASP A 5 27.20 -9.92 -0.82
C ASP A 5 25.86 -9.90 -1.59
N SER A 6 25.78 -10.66 -2.69
CA SER A 6 24.58 -10.77 -3.52
C SER A 6 23.46 -11.54 -2.81
N PHE A 7 23.80 -12.61 -2.09
CA PHE A 7 22.85 -13.34 -1.23
C PHE A 7 22.33 -12.48 -0.08
N GLY A 8 23.21 -11.69 0.55
CA GLY A 8 22.81 -10.72 1.58
C GLY A 8 21.83 -9.66 1.04
N ALA A 9 22.12 -9.09 -0.14
CA ALA A 9 21.22 -8.14 -0.79
C ALA A 9 19.85 -8.78 -1.12
N LEU A 10 19.84 -10.01 -1.64
CA LEU A 10 18.60 -10.72 -1.92
C LEU A 10 17.77 -10.95 -0.65
N ALA A 11 18.38 -11.50 0.41
CA ALA A 11 17.70 -11.72 1.69
C ALA A 11 17.12 -10.41 2.27
N SER A 12 17.87 -9.31 2.18
CA SER A 12 17.39 -8.00 2.64
C SER A 12 16.19 -7.49 1.83
N SER A 13 16.19 -7.69 0.51
CA SER A 13 15.09 -7.28 -0.36
C SER A 13 13.81 -8.07 -0.09
N VAL A 14 13.94 -9.38 0.18
CA VAL A 14 12.81 -10.24 0.54
C VAL A 14 12.19 -9.77 1.86
N ILE A 15 13.00 -9.54 2.89
CA ILE A 15 12.51 -9.05 4.19
C ILE A 15 11.82 -7.70 4.02
N ALA A 16 12.41 -6.77 3.27
CA ALA A 16 11.82 -5.47 2.98
C ALA A 16 10.46 -5.61 2.27
N SER A 17 10.37 -6.48 1.26
CA SER A 17 9.13 -6.73 0.52
C SER A 17 8.02 -7.30 1.40
N ILE A 18 8.36 -8.19 2.34
CA ILE A 18 7.40 -8.77 3.30
C ILE A 18 6.87 -7.67 4.23
N VAL A 19 7.75 -6.81 4.74
CA VAL A 19 7.34 -5.70 5.62
C VAL A 19 6.40 -4.74 4.87
N LEU A 20 6.75 -4.36 3.64
CA LEU A 20 5.89 -3.52 2.81
C LEU A 20 4.55 -4.19 2.48
N LEU A 21 4.55 -5.50 2.22
CA LEU A 21 3.34 -6.27 1.98
C LEU A 21 2.41 -6.26 3.20
N VAL A 22 2.96 -6.45 4.41
CA VAL A 22 2.17 -6.38 5.65
C VAL A 22 1.56 -4.99 5.82
N PHE A 23 2.34 -3.92 5.62
CA PHE A 23 1.80 -2.55 5.68
C PHE A 23 0.71 -2.31 4.63
N ALA A 24 0.87 -2.82 3.41
CA ALA A 24 -0.14 -2.70 2.36
C ALA A 24 -1.44 -3.43 2.72
N ILE A 25 -1.35 -4.63 3.30
CA ILE A 25 -2.51 -5.39 3.76
C ILE A 25 -3.26 -4.62 4.86
N LEU A 26 -2.54 -4.12 5.86
CA LEU A 26 -3.14 -3.33 6.94
C LEU A 26 -3.81 -2.05 6.40
N SER A 27 -3.14 -1.34 5.49
CA SER A 27 -3.68 -0.15 4.82
C SER A 27 -4.97 -0.45 4.06
N PHE A 28 -5.04 -1.59 3.36
CA PHE A 28 -6.24 -2.01 2.64
C PHE A 28 -7.43 -2.24 3.58
N PHE A 29 -7.25 -2.96 4.69
CA PHE A 29 -8.33 -3.19 5.67
C PHE A 29 -8.86 -1.88 6.27
N ILE A 30 -7.97 -0.95 6.61
CA ILE A 30 -8.37 0.38 7.09
C ILE A 30 -9.18 1.11 6.01
N THR A 31 -8.77 1.00 4.75
CA THR A 31 -9.49 1.63 3.63
C THR A 31 -10.89 1.04 3.44
N VAL A 32 -11.06 -0.28 3.56
CA VAL A 32 -12.39 -0.93 3.55
C VAL A 32 -13.29 -0.37 4.66
N PHE A 33 -12.75 -0.23 5.87
CA PHE A 33 -13.46 0.37 6.99
C PHE A 33 -13.88 1.82 6.69
N ILE A 34 -12.97 2.63 6.14
CA ILE A 34 -13.25 4.02 5.76
C ILE A 34 -14.40 4.08 4.74
N VAL A 35 -14.38 3.24 3.70
CA VAL A 35 -15.43 3.21 2.68
C VAL A 35 -16.78 2.77 3.27
N GLN A 36 -16.78 1.76 4.14
CA GLN A 36 -18.01 1.27 4.77
C GLN A 36 -18.66 2.34 5.66
N VAL A 37 -17.87 2.99 6.52
CA VAL A 37 -18.36 4.09 7.36
C VAL A 37 -18.80 5.27 6.51
N GLY A 38 -18.01 5.66 5.50
CA GLY A 38 -18.34 6.76 4.59
C GLY A 38 -19.65 6.53 3.83
N ALA A 39 -19.90 5.31 3.36
CA ALA A 39 -21.15 4.96 2.71
C ALA A 39 -22.34 5.05 3.68
N GLY A 40 -22.17 4.61 4.92
CA GLY A 40 -23.19 4.72 5.96
C GLY A 40 -23.53 6.18 6.29
N LEU A 41 -22.53 7.06 6.38
CA LEU A 41 -22.72 8.50 6.58
C LEU A 41 -23.45 9.18 5.41
N ALA A 42 -23.26 8.67 4.19
CA ALA A 42 -23.93 9.15 2.99
C ALA A 42 -25.35 8.57 2.81
N GLY A 43 -25.81 7.70 3.72
CA GLY A 43 -27.13 7.06 3.64
C GLY A 43 -27.21 5.92 2.63
N TYR A 44 -26.08 5.41 2.14
CA TYR A 44 -26.03 4.26 1.23
C TYR A 44 -25.83 2.95 2.01
N SER A 45 -26.44 1.88 1.48
CA SER A 45 -26.19 0.50 1.94
C SER A 45 -25.59 -0.33 0.81
N PRO A 46 -24.31 -0.09 0.46
CA PRO A 46 -23.66 -0.82 -0.63
C PRO A 46 -23.39 -2.28 -0.24
N THR A 47 -23.47 -3.17 -1.23
CA THR A 47 -23.01 -4.55 -1.10
C THR A 47 -21.51 -4.60 -0.81
N GLY A 48 -21.05 -5.60 -0.05
CA GLY A 48 -19.64 -5.75 0.33
C GLY A 48 -18.68 -5.71 -0.85
N ASP A 49 -19.07 -6.26 -2.00
CA ASP A 49 -18.25 -6.25 -3.23
C ASP A 49 -17.90 -4.82 -3.70
N PHE A 50 -18.85 -3.88 -3.60
CA PHE A 50 -18.62 -2.49 -3.95
C PHE A 50 -17.70 -1.78 -2.95
N ILE A 51 -17.81 -2.12 -1.66
CA ILE A 51 -16.94 -1.56 -0.61
C ILE A 51 -15.50 -2.02 -0.86
N VAL A 52 -15.31 -3.31 -1.10
CA VAL A 52 -14.00 -3.93 -1.35
C VAL A 52 -13.37 -3.38 -2.64
N LEU A 53 -14.13 -3.29 -3.74
CA LEU A 53 -13.64 -2.73 -5.00
C LEU A 53 -13.24 -1.26 -4.86
N SER A 54 -14.10 -0.44 -4.24
CA SER A 54 -13.82 0.99 -4.04
C SER A 54 -12.59 1.18 -3.14
N ALA A 55 -12.47 0.36 -2.08
CA ALA A 55 -11.31 0.37 -1.21
C ALA A 55 -10.02 -0.06 -1.92
N ALA A 56 -10.08 -1.03 -2.85
CA ALA A 56 -8.91 -1.46 -3.63
C ALA A 56 -8.40 -0.33 -4.53
N ILE A 57 -9.31 0.40 -5.18
CA ILE A 57 -8.96 1.56 -6.02
C ILE A 57 -8.35 2.68 -5.17
N LEU A 58 -8.97 3.00 -4.03
CA LEU A 58 -8.46 4.02 -3.10
C LEU A 58 -7.09 3.64 -2.52
N ALA A 59 -6.91 2.38 -2.11
CA ALA A 59 -5.64 1.87 -1.60
C ALA A 59 -4.54 1.96 -2.68
N THR A 60 -4.86 1.63 -3.93
CA THR A 60 -3.94 1.80 -5.06
C THR A 60 -3.51 3.27 -5.21
N GLY A 61 -4.48 4.20 -5.15
CA GLY A 61 -4.20 5.63 -5.20
C GLY A 61 -3.33 6.11 -4.04
N ALA A 62 -3.61 5.64 -2.81
CA ALA A 62 -2.84 5.99 -1.62
C ALA A 62 -1.40 5.46 -1.67
N ILE A 63 -1.19 4.23 -2.16
CA ILE A 63 0.15 3.64 -2.33
C ILE A 63 0.96 4.41 -3.38
N VAL A 64 0.35 4.74 -4.52
CA VAL A 64 1.01 5.51 -5.58
C VAL A 64 1.32 6.94 -5.12
N ALA A 65 0.38 7.61 -4.44
CA ALA A 65 0.60 8.93 -3.87
C ALA A 65 1.64 8.93 -2.74
N GLY A 66 1.77 7.83 -1.98
CA GLY A 66 2.83 7.67 -0.99
C GLY A 66 4.22 7.47 -1.60
N ALA A 67 4.31 6.97 -2.84
CA ALA A 67 5.57 6.80 -3.53
C ALA A 67 6.23 8.14 -3.93
N THR A 68 5.44 9.20 -4.17
CA THR A 68 5.97 10.50 -4.62
C THR A 68 6.84 11.23 -3.59
N PRO A 69 6.51 11.30 -2.27
CA PRO A 69 7.44 11.85 -1.28
C PRO A 69 8.72 11.01 -1.13
N LEU A 70 8.67 9.69 -1.36
CA LEU A 70 9.86 8.84 -1.34
C LEU A 70 10.79 9.16 -2.52
N SER A 71 10.23 9.40 -3.72
CA SER A 71 11.00 9.88 -4.87
C SER A 71 11.66 11.24 -4.61
N GLY A 72 10.97 12.16 -3.94
CA GLY A 72 11.52 13.46 -3.56
C GLY A 72 12.62 13.39 -2.50
N LEU A 73 12.55 12.42 -1.58
CA LEU A 73 13.56 12.18 -0.54
C LEU A 73 14.79 11.42 -1.05
N SER A 74 14.66 10.67 -2.14
CA SER A 74 15.76 9.93 -2.78
C SER A 74 16.87 10.84 -3.33
N GLY A 75 16.69 12.17 -3.34
CA GLY A 75 17.73 13.12 -3.74
C GLY A 75 18.16 13.03 -5.20
N ILE A 76 17.38 12.37 -6.07
CA ILE A 76 17.58 12.41 -7.52
C ILE A 76 17.06 13.77 -7.99
N THR A 77 17.88 14.80 -7.78
CA THR A 77 17.83 16.01 -8.60
C THR A 77 18.57 15.65 -9.88
N GLU A 78 17.87 15.63 -11.01
CA GLU A 78 18.57 15.70 -12.30
C GLU A 78 19.39 16.99 -12.40
#